data_AF-A0A1S8L649-F1
#
_entry.id   AF-A0A1S8L649-F1
#
_cell.length_a   1.000
_cell.length_b   1.000
_cell.length_c   1.000
_cell.angle_alpha   90.00
_cell.angle_beta   90.00
_cell.angle_gamma   90.00
#
_symmetry.space_group_name_H-M   'P 1'
#
loop_
_entity.id
_entity.type
_entity.pdbx_description
1 polymer ?
#
loop_
_entity_poly.entity_id
_entity_poly.type
_entity_poly.pdbx_seq_one_letter_code
_entity_poly.pdbx_strand_id
1 'polypeptide(L)'
;MNTIGERLLYLRKLNKLTQKQVAEKTGVQRGNLSHYEKNDFLPSKVALISLANFFKTNYDWIVYGKGAIPESIHKKTTCLNSTNNCYCSIGAKVDFSRRLLFTIKYFHETIDGICLKLNISKIIFKEICMGKNVCALDLLKISNYFNVSMDWIFDGKVSNFKSDFKLAQAYLSAMQKNKSFSYYEEQKLLQCTYDEMELLLFFKNLNSKNKKLIMDMLNSVSDQEVTDIKKL
;
A
#
# COMPACT_ATOMS: atom_id res chain seq x y z
N MET A 1 -19.53 -28.10 -7.53
CA MET A 1 -20.42 -26.94 -7.34
C MET A 1 -20.85 -26.47 -8.70
N ASN A 2 -21.99 -26.96 -9.15
CA ASN A 2 -22.44 -26.91 -10.53
C ASN A 2 -23.38 -25.72 -10.73
N THR A 3 -24.14 -25.34 -9.71
CA THR A 3 -25.12 -24.24 -9.79
C THR A 3 -24.73 -22.99 -8.99
N ILE A 4 -25.40 -21.87 -9.29
CA ILE A 4 -25.26 -20.62 -8.54
C ILE A 4 -25.68 -20.82 -7.08
N GLY A 5 -26.78 -21.54 -6.83
CA GLY A 5 -27.29 -21.80 -5.48
C GLY A 5 -26.31 -22.60 -4.63
N GLU A 6 -25.67 -23.63 -5.19
CA GLU A 6 -24.64 -24.40 -4.50
C GLU A 6 -23.43 -23.53 -4.12
N ARG A 7 -23.02 -22.62 -5.01
CA ARG A 7 -21.90 -21.70 -4.77
C ARG A 7 -22.22 -20.64 -3.72
N LEU A 8 -23.45 -20.12 -3.71
CA LEU A 8 -23.90 -19.18 -2.66
C LEU A 8 -24.02 -19.87 -1.30
N LEU A 9 -24.57 -21.10 -1.28
CA LEU A 9 -24.65 -21.92 -0.08
C LEU A 9 -23.24 -22.22 0.46
N TYR A 10 -22.30 -22.57 -0.42
CA TYR A 10 -20.90 -22.76 -0.08
C TYR A 10 -20.30 -21.52 0.56
N LEU A 11 -20.41 -20.35 -0.07
CA LEU A 11 -19.87 -19.10 0.46
C LEU A 11 -20.43 -18.77 1.85
N ARG A 12 -21.74 -18.95 2.05
CA ARG A 12 -22.36 -18.71 3.34
C ARG A 12 -21.84 -19.68 4.41
N LYS A 13 -21.76 -20.98 4.09
CA LYS A 13 -21.29 -22.02 5.02
C LYS A 13 -19.81 -21.88 5.34
N LEU A 14 -19.00 -21.54 4.34
CA LEU A 14 -17.57 -21.22 4.47
C LEU A 14 -17.35 -20.11 5.50
N ASN A 15 -18.26 -19.13 5.55
CA ASN A 15 -18.23 -18.01 6.49
C ASN A 15 -19.00 -18.26 7.79
N LYS A 16 -19.56 -19.45 8.00
CA LYS A 16 -20.36 -19.80 9.18
C LYS A 16 -21.52 -18.83 9.45
N LEU A 17 -22.11 -18.27 8.39
CA LEU A 17 -23.21 -17.30 8.50
C LEU A 17 -24.58 -17.96 8.36
N THR A 18 -25.55 -17.41 9.05
CA THR A 18 -26.97 -17.70 8.82
C THR A 18 -27.50 -16.94 7.60
N GLN A 19 -28.56 -17.44 6.97
CA GLN A 19 -29.20 -16.73 5.86
C GLN A 19 -29.70 -15.33 6.28
N LYS A 20 -30.13 -15.18 7.54
CA LYS A 20 -30.55 -13.90 8.12
C LYS A 20 -29.39 -12.89 8.15
N GLN A 21 -28.22 -13.30 8.63
CA GLN A 21 -27.04 -12.44 8.68
C GLN A 21 -26.56 -12.01 7.29
N VAL A 22 -26.59 -12.92 6.30
CA VAL A 22 -26.24 -12.56 4.92
C VAL A 22 -27.26 -11.58 4.35
N ALA A 23 -28.56 -11.79 4.58
CA ALA A 23 -29.62 -10.90 4.15
C ALA A 23 -29.45 -9.48 4.71
N GLU A 24 -29.21 -9.36 6.01
CA GLU A 24 -28.98 -8.06 6.69
C GLU A 24 -27.76 -7.31 6.14
N LYS A 25 -26.69 -8.03 5.75
CA LYS A 25 -25.45 -7.41 5.26
C LYS A 25 -25.46 -7.09 3.76
N THR A 26 -26.27 -7.79 2.98
CA THR A 26 -26.33 -7.64 1.52
C THR A 26 -27.56 -6.88 1.04
N GLY A 27 -28.54 -6.64 1.91
CA GLY A 27 -29.84 -6.08 1.53
C GLY A 27 -30.71 -7.02 0.69
N VAL A 28 -30.25 -8.25 0.44
CA VAL A 28 -31.05 -9.31 -0.20
C VAL A 28 -32.06 -9.83 0.80
N GLN A 29 -33.33 -9.95 0.40
CA GLN A 29 -34.34 -10.55 1.27
C GLN A 29 -33.97 -11.99 1.65
N ARG A 30 -34.11 -12.34 2.94
CA ARG A 30 -33.80 -13.69 3.45
C ARG A 30 -34.53 -14.79 2.68
N GLY A 31 -35.80 -14.58 2.33
CA GLY A 31 -36.61 -15.52 1.54
C GLY A 31 -35.96 -15.80 0.18
N ASN A 32 -35.59 -14.73 -0.54
CA ASN A 32 -34.91 -14.83 -1.83
C ASN A 32 -33.58 -15.56 -1.69
N LEU A 33 -32.78 -15.26 -0.67
CA LEU A 33 -31.52 -15.98 -0.42
C LEU A 33 -31.74 -17.49 -0.22
N SER A 34 -32.80 -17.88 0.48
CA SER A 34 -33.14 -19.30 0.65
C SER A 34 -33.52 -19.96 -0.69
N HIS A 35 -34.29 -19.28 -1.53
CA HIS A 35 -34.66 -19.79 -2.85
C HIS A 35 -33.46 -19.88 -3.78
N TYR A 36 -32.55 -18.91 -3.73
CA TYR A 36 -31.29 -18.94 -4.47
C TYR A 36 -30.46 -20.16 -4.10
N GLU A 37 -30.25 -20.42 -2.79
CA GLU A 37 -29.45 -21.55 -2.30
C GLU A 37 -30.04 -22.92 -2.69
N LYS A 38 -31.37 -22.99 -2.90
CA LYS A 38 -32.08 -24.20 -3.35
C LYS A 38 -32.14 -24.34 -4.87
N ASN A 39 -31.70 -23.32 -5.62
CA ASN A 39 -31.87 -23.21 -7.07
C ASN A 39 -33.33 -23.11 -7.53
N ASP A 40 -34.25 -22.63 -6.67
CA ASP A 40 -35.66 -22.46 -7.03
C ASP A 40 -35.83 -21.36 -8.11
N PHE A 41 -35.04 -20.29 -8.01
CA PHE A 41 -34.91 -19.27 -9.07
C PHE A 41 -33.55 -18.56 -8.99
N LEU A 42 -33.22 -17.86 -10.08
CA LEU A 42 -31.93 -17.18 -10.22
C LEU A 42 -31.90 -15.83 -9.49
N PRO A 43 -30.77 -15.48 -8.85
CA PRO A 43 -30.59 -14.13 -8.31
C PRO A 43 -30.53 -13.08 -9.43
N SER A 44 -31.11 -11.90 -9.17
CA SER A 44 -30.94 -10.76 -10.06
C SER A 44 -29.48 -10.31 -10.11
N LYS A 45 -29.10 -9.59 -11.18
CA LYS A 45 -27.76 -9.01 -11.32
C LYS A 45 -27.36 -8.15 -10.11
N VAL A 46 -28.30 -7.36 -9.57
CA VAL A 46 -28.08 -6.53 -8.39
C VAL A 46 -27.81 -7.37 -7.15
N ALA A 47 -28.57 -8.46 -6.95
CA ALA A 47 -28.34 -9.38 -5.85
C ALA A 47 -26.97 -10.07 -5.96
N LEU A 48 -26.58 -10.52 -7.16
CA LEU A 48 -25.27 -11.13 -7.41
C LEU A 48 -24.12 -10.19 -7.09
N ILE A 49 -24.20 -8.92 -7.50
CA ILE A 49 -23.17 -7.91 -7.21
C ILE A 49 -23.06 -7.68 -5.69
N SER A 50 -24.19 -7.53 -5.00
CA SER A 50 -24.20 -7.34 -3.54
C SER A 50 -23.58 -8.53 -2.81
N LEU A 51 -23.94 -9.75 -3.20
CA LEU A 51 -23.38 -10.98 -2.65
C LEU A 51 -21.87 -11.11 -2.95
N ALA A 52 -21.43 -10.81 -4.17
CA ALA A 52 -20.01 -10.82 -4.54
C ALA A 52 -19.19 -9.85 -3.67
N ASN A 53 -19.68 -8.62 -3.50
CA ASN A 53 -19.03 -7.59 -2.70
C ASN A 53 -18.97 -7.93 -1.22
N PHE A 54 -20.02 -8.55 -0.69
CA PHE A 54 -20.06 -9.01 0.69
C PHE A 54 -19.09 -10.16 0.93
N PHE A 55 -19.10 -11.16 0.05
CA PHE A 55 -18.23 -12.33 0.17
C PHE A 55 -16.78 -12.10 -0.29
N LYS A 56 -16.45 -10.91 -0.80
CA LYS A 56 -15.12 -10.56 -1.34
C LYS A 56 -14.63 -11.58 -2.37
N THR A 57 -15.55 -12.01 -3.24
CA THR A 57 -15.32 -13.02 -4.26
C THR A 57 -15.55 -12.46 -5.65
N ASN A 58 -14.99 -13.11 -6.66
CA ASN A 58 -15.26 -12.78 -8.05
C ASN A 58 -16.72 -13.12 -8.41
N TYR A 59 -17.40 -12.18 -9.08
CA TYR A 59 -18.70 -12.39 -9.71
C TYR A 59 -18.70 -13.60 -10.66
N ASP A 60 -17.65 -13.76 -11.46
CA ASP A 60 -17.54 -14.86 -12.43
C ASP A 60 -17.49 -16.23 -11.75
N TRP A 61 -16.94 -16.28 -10.53
CA TRP A 61 -16.95 -17.50 -9.75
C TRP A 61 -18.36 -17.84 -9.29
N ILE A 62 -19.15 -16.87 -8.83
CA ILE A 62 -20.54 -17.10 -8.43
C ILE A 62 -21.37 -17.56 -9.62
N VAL A 63 -21.24 -16.93 -10.78
CA VAL A 63 -22.10 -17.20 -11.95
C VAL A 63 -21.66 -18.43 -12.73
N TYR A 64 -20.36 -18.56 -13.01
CA TYR A 64 -19.82 -19.58 -13.90
C TYR A 64 -18.99 -20.65 -13.19
N GLY A 65 -18.66 -20.46 -11.91
CA GLY A 65 -17.72 -21.34 -11.20
C GLY A 65 -16.29 -21.22 -11.70
N LYS A 66 -15.95 -20.17 -12.45
CA LYS A 66 -14.62 -19.96 -13.03
C LYS A 66 -13.76 -19.07 -12.13
N GLY A 67 -12.48 -19.41 -12.00
CA GLY A 67 -11.50 -18.63 -11.25
C GLY A 67 -11.11 -19.26 -9.90
N ALA A 68 -10.42 -18.49 -9.07
CA ALA A 68 -9.93 -18.94 -7.77
C ALA A 68 -11.08 -19.32 -6.82
N ILE A 69 -10.89 -20.41 -6.06
CA ILE A 69 -11.86 -20.85 -5.04
C ILE A 69 -11.88 -19.80 -3.91
N PRO A 70 -13.04 -19.26 -3.52
CA PRO A 70 -13.14 -18.22 -2.51
C PRO A 70 -12.72 -18.72 -1.13
N GLU A 71 -12.05 -17.86 -0.37
CA GLU A 71 -11.70 -18.13 1.03
C GLU A 71 -12.71 -17.49 2.00
N SER A 72 -12.75 -17.97 3.26
CA SER A 72 -13.66 -17.36 4.24
C SER A 72 -13.22 -15.93 4.57
N ILE A 73 -14.16 -15.00 4.63
CA ILE A 73 -13.99 -13.61 5.09
C ILE A 73 -13.43 -13.60 6.54
N HIS A 74 -13.75 -14.62 7.34
CA HIS A 74 -13.27 -14.76 8.72
C HIS A 74 -11.90 -15.43 8.85
N LYS A 75 -11.24 -15.77 7.74
CA LYS A 75 -9.84 -16.18 7.75
C LYS A 75 -9.07 -14.90 8.09
N LYS A 76 -8.89 -14.66 9.39
CA LYS A 76 -7.66 -14.02 9.86
C LYS A 76 -6.58 -14.75 9.11
N THR A 77 -5.87 -14.02 8.25
CA THR A 77 -4.48 -14.34 7.95
C THR A 77 -3.90 -14.89 9.25
N THR A 78 -3.43 -16.13 9.25
CA THR A 78 -2.42 -16.53 10.21
C THR A 78 -1.32 -15.50 10.03
N CYS A 79 -1.35 -14.47 10.86
CA CYS A 79 -0.21 -13.63 11.09
C CYS A 79 0.87 -14.59 11.55
N LEU A 80 1.92 -14.72 10.75
CA LEU A 80 3.22 -15.07 11.28
C LEU A 80 3.58 -13.96 12.27
N ASN A 81 3.24 -14.28 13.52
CA ASN A 81 3.79 -13.84 14.78
C ASN A 81 3.62 -12.35 15.14
N SER A 82 2.58 -12.10 15.94
CA SER A 82 2.67 -11.10 17.00
C SER A 82 3.52 -11.67 18.13
N THR A 83 4.81 -11.32 18.15
CA THR A 83 5.55 -11.15 19.40
C THR A 83 6.29 -9.82 19.35
N ASN A 84 5.71 -8.87 20.10
CA ASN A 84 6.38 -7.76 20.77
C ASN A 84 7.40 -6.95 19.96
N ASN A 85 6.91 -5.92 19.25
CA ASN A 85 7.29 -4.57 19.66
C ASN A 85 6.19 -3.57 19.28
N CYS A 86 5.64 -2.92 20.31
CA CYS A 86 4.70 -1.81 20.21
C CYS A 86 5.32 -0.65 19.45
N TYR A 87 4.61 -0.10 18.45
CA TYR A 87 4.51 1.36 18.26
C TYR A 87 3.15 1.69 17.64
N CYS A 88 2.16 1.94 18.50
CA CYS A 88 1.19 3.00 18.23
C CYS A 88 1.76 4.20 19.01
N SER A 89 1.92 5.42 18.50
CA SER A 89 0.84 6.27 18.00
C SER A 89 1.44 7.56 17.43
N ILE A 90 1.53 7.67 16.10
CA ILE A 90 1.32 8.91 15.32
C ILE A 90 1.33 8.47 13.83
N GLY A 91 0.18 8.55 13.14
CA GLY A 91 0.10 8.45 11.68
C GLY A 91 0.47 7.11 11.01
N ALA A 92 -0.35 6.07 11.16
CA ALA A 92 -0.34 4.91 10.27
C ALA A 92 -0.72 5.33 8.83
N LYS A 93 0.26 5.75 8.03
CA LYS A 93 0.07 6.31 6.68
C LYS A 93 0.79 5.42 5.66
N VAL A 94 0.02 4.47 5.11
CA VAL A 94 0.18 3.74 3.84
C VAL A 94 1.57 3.16 3.50
N ASP A 95 1.71 1.84 3.54
CA ASP A 95 2.89 1.05 3.13
C ASP A 95 3.13 1.03 1.59
N PHE A 96 2.31 1.77 0.83
CA PHE A 96 2.40 1.96 -0.62
C PHE A 96 3.74 2.57 -1.03
N SER A 97 4.15 3.66 -0.38
CA SER A 97 5.37 4.39 -0.72
C SER A 97 6.60 3.50 -0.65
N ARG A 98 6.67 2.67 0.39
CA ARG A 98 7.77 1.72 0.60
C ARG A 98 7.79 0.64 -0.46
N ARG A 99 6.64 0.04 -0.79
CA ARG A 99 6.54 -0.97 -1.85
C ARG A 99 6.88 -0.40 -3.21
N LEU A 100 6.37 0.78 -3.56
CA LEU A 100 6.69 1.44 -4.82
C LEU A 100 8.20 1.69 -4.94
N LEU A 101 8.83 2.29 -3.93
CA LEU A 101 10.28 2.52 -3.94
C LEU A 101 11.09 1.23 -3.98
N PHE A 102 10.64 0.20 -3.27
CA PHE A 102 11.28 -1.11 -3.31
C PHE A 102 11.20 -1.74 -4.71
N THR A 103 10.06 -1.59 -5.40
CA THR A 103 9.86 -2.06 -6.78
C THR A 103 10.89 -1.45 -7.70
N ILE A 104 10.99 -0.13 -7.67
CA ILE A 104 11.93 0.63 -8.48
C ILE A 104 13.36 0.11 -8.28
N LYS A 105 13.74 -0.08 -7.01
CA LYS A 105 15.06 -0.61 -6.65
C LYS A 105 15.26 -2.06 -7.11
N TYR A 106 14.26 -2.91 -6.94
CA TYR A 106 14.31 -4.33 -7.30
C TYR A 106 14.52 -4.52 -8.80
N PHE A 107 13.91 -3.67 -9.63
CA PHE A 107 14.08 -3.67 -11.07
C PHE A 107 15.28 -2.83 -11.55
N HIS A 108 16.08 -2.29 -10.64
CA HIS A 108 17.27 -1.47 -10.92
C HIS A 108 16.98 -0.23 -11.79
N GLU A 109 15.81 0.38 -11.62
CA GLU A 109 15.41 1.58 -12.35
C GLU A 109 15.71 2.85 -11.55
N THR A 110 15.91 3.96 -12.26
CA THR A 110 16.07 5.28 -11.64
C THR A 110 14.77 6.07 -11.75
N ILE A 111 14.52 6.97 -10.80
CA ILE A 111 13.34 7.85 -10.83
C ILE A 111 13.30 8.64 -12.14
N ASP A 112 14.45 9.15 -12.57
CA ASP A 112 14.56 9.92 -13.81
C ASP A 112 14.25 9.07 -15.05
N GLY A 113 14.76 7.84 -15.10
CA GLY A 113 14.47 6.89 -16.18
C GLY A 113 12.98 6.56 -16.26
N ILE A 114 12.33 6.35 -15.11
CA ILE A 114 10.89 6.06 -15.04
C ILE A 114 10.07 7.27 -15.46
N CYS A 115 10.38 8.46 -14.96
CA CYS A 115 9.68 9.70 -15.32
C CYS A 115 9.68 9.92 -16.84
N LEU A 116 10.85 9.71 -17.47
CA LEU A 116 10.99 9.81 -18.92
C LEU A 116 10.16 8.74 -19.66
N LYS A 117 10.27 7.47 -19.26
CA LYS A 117 9.57 6.36 -19.93
C LYS A 117 8.05 6.40 -19.76
N LEU A 118 7.55 6.87 -18.61
CA LEU A 118 6.12 6.95 -18.31
C LEU A 118 5.48 8.28 -18.72
N ASN A 119 6.29 9.23 -19.19
CA ASN A 119 5.88 10.60 -19.45
C ASN A 119 5.17 11.23 -18.23
N ILE A 120 5.82 11.16 -17.06
CA ILE A 120 5.36 11.72 -15.79
C ILE A 120 6.40 12.72 -15.31
N SER A 121 5.97 13.91 -14.88
CA SER A 121 6.91 14.92 -14.35
C SER A 121 7.52 14.44 -13.03
N LYS A 122 8.77 14.83 -12.75
CA LYS A 122 9.45 14.46 -11.49
C LYS A 122 8.67 14.94 -10.25
N ILE A 123 7.99 16.07 -10.35
CA ILE A 123 7.18 16.63 -9.25
C ILE A 123 5.98 15.71 -8.98
N ILE A 124 5.23 15.35 -10.02
CA ILE A 124 4.07 14.44 -9.91
C ILE A 124 4.53 13.07 -9.41
N PHE A 125 5.63 12.55 -9.95
CA PHE A 125 6.17 11.26 -9.51
C PHE A 125 6.60 11.26 -8.04
N LYS A 126 7.15 12.37 -7.54
CA LYS A 126 7.47 12.55 -6.13
C LYS A 126 6.21 12.55 -5.26
N GLU A 127 5.15 13.24 -5.69
CA GLU A 127 3.85 13.21 -5.00
C GLU A 127 3.29 11.78 -4.94
N ILE A 128 3.32 11.07 -6.08
CA ILE A 128 2.94 9.66 -6.17
C ILE A 128 3.73 8.85 -5.14
N CYS A 129 5.07 8.91 -5.14
CA CYS A 129 5.90 8.21 -4.15
C CYS A 129 5.54 8.55 -2.70
N MET A 130 5.06 9.77 -2.42
CA MET A 130 4.62 10.20 -1.09
C MET A 130 3.18 9.76 -0.74
N GLY A 131 2.49 9.07 -1.65
CA GLY A 131 1.07 8.72 -1.49
C GLY A 131 0.15 9.95 -1.56
N LYS A 132 0.64 11.06 -2.13
CA LYS A 132 -0.15 12.27 -2.40
C LYS A 132 -0.55 12.25 -3.88
N ASN A 133 -1.80 12.59 -4.20
CA ASN A 133 -2.28 12.70 -5.59
C ASN A 133 -2.07 11.44 -6.47
N VAL A 134 -2.28 10.25 -5.90
CA VAL A 134 -2.09 9.02 -6.67
C VAL A 134 -3.27 8.77 -7.60
N CYS A 135 -3.16 9.15 -8.87
CA CYS A 135 -4.23 8.94 -9.85
C CYS A 135 -4.21 7.51 -10.43
N ALA A 136 -5.38 6.95 -10.76
CA ALA A 136 -5.51 5.59 -11.28
C ALA A 136 -4.69 5.35 -12.57
N LEU A 137 -4.54 6.38 -13.41
CA LEU A 137 -3.83 6.28 -14.68
C LEU A 137 -2.31 6.13 -14.48
N ASP A 138 -1.72 6.91 -13.58
CA ASP A 138 -0.28 6.82 -13.31
C ASP A 138 0.10 5.51 -12.65
N LEU A 139 -0.81 4.97 -11.82
CA LEU A 139 -0.64 3.65 -11.21
C LEU A 139 -0.70 2.53 -12.23
N LEU A 140 -1.64 2.61 -13.18
CA LEU A 140 -1.72 1.66 -14.27
C LEU A 140 -0.45 1.69 -15.11
N LYS A 141 0.10 2.88 -15.40
CA LYS A 141 1.37 3.04 -16.10
C LYS A 141 2.52 2.37 -15.34
N ILE A 142 2.66 2.66 -14.05
CA ILE A 142 3.71 2.09 -13.18
C ILE A 142 3.57 0.57 -13.09
N SER A 143 2.36 0.07 -12.87
CA SER A 143 2.04 -1.36 -12.78
C SER A 143 2.41 -2.11 -14.06
N ASN A 144 2.00 -1.59 -15.22
CA ASN A 144 2.33 -2.18 -16.52
C ASN A 144 3.83 -2.14 -16.79
N TYR A 145 4.50 -1.05 -16.42
CA TYR A 145 5.93 -0.87 -16.63
C TYR A 145 6.77 -1.91 -15.88
N PHE A 146 6.46 -2.15 -14.60
CA PHE A 146 7.17 -3.14 -13.80
C PHE A 146 6.63 -4.57 -13.98
N ASN A 147 5.51 -4.73 -14.68
CA ASN A 147 4.77 -5.98 -14.77
C ASN A 147 4.42 -6.54 -13.37
N VAL A 148 3.85 -5.67 -12.54
CA VAL A 148 3.48 -5.93 -11.14
C VAL A 148 2.06 -5.45 -10.91
N SER A 149 1.26 -6.20 -10.14
CA SER A 149 -0.13 -5.81 -9.87
C SER A 149 -0.24 -4.50 -9.07
N MET A 150 -1.22 -3.68 -9.44
CA MET A 150 -1.62 -2.50 -8.65
C MET A 150 -1.98 -2.89 -7.21
N ASP A 151 -2.62 -4.03 -6.99
CA ASP A 151 -3.00 -4.51 -5.65
C ASP A 151 -1.75 -4.69 -4.79
N TRP A 152 -0.71 -5.34 -5.32
CA TRP A 152 0.53 -5.51 -4.59
C TRP A 152 1.18 -4.16 -4.24
N ILE A 153 1.22 -3.20 -5.17
CA ILE A 153 1.80 -1.87 -4.88
C ILE A 153 0.97 -1.16 -3.79
N PHE A 154 -0.37 -1.19 -3.89
CA PHE A 154 -1.30 -0.47 -3.01
C PHE A 154 -1.48 -1.01 -1.62
N ASP A 155 -1.78 -2.28 -1.51
CA ASP A 155 -2.18 -2.90 -0.26
C ASP A 155 -1.33 -4.12 0.10
N GLY A 156 -0.38 -4.50 -0.79
CA GLY A 156 0.53 -5.61 -0.57
C GLY A 156 -0.09 -6.97 -0.93
N LYS A 157 -1.31 -7.01 -1.50
CA LYS A 157 -1.91 -8.27 -1.95
C LYS A 157 -1.17 -8.80 -3.16
N VAL A 158 -0.63 -9.99 -3.00
CA VAL A 158 -0.03 -10.74 -4.09
C VAL A 158 -1.16 -11.31 -4.95
N SER A 159 -1.14 -11.02 -6.24
CA SER A 159 -2.07 -11.61 -7.19
C SER A 159 -1.42 -12.81 -7.90
N ASN A 160 -2.11 -13.44 -8.85
CA ASN A 160 -1.63 -14.66 -9.49
C ASN A 160 -0.40 -14.46 -10.41
N PHE A 161 0.18 -13.26 -10.49
CA PHE A 161 1.40 -13.01 -11.25
C PHE A 161 2.64 -13.56 -10.56
N LYS A 162 3.49 -14.25 -11.32
CA LYS A 162 4.77 -14.80 -10.84
C LYS A 162 5.76 -13.72 -10.37
N SER A 163 5.69 -12.52 -10.96
CA SER A 163 6.49 -11.35 -10.59
C SER A 163 6.14 -10.85 -9.19
N ASP A 164 4.85 -10.70 -8.89
CA ASP A 164 4.35 -10.29 -7.56
C ASP A 164 4.89 -11.20 -6.47
N PHE A 165 4.88 -12.52 -6.67
CA PHE A 165 5.33 -13.48 -5.66
C PHE A 165 6.82 -13.30 -5.32
N LYS A 166 7.68 -13.20 -6.34
CA LYS A 166 9.13 -13.00 -6.15
C LYS A 166 9.42 -11.65 -5.49
N LEU A 167 8.75 -10.60 -5.97
CA LEU A 167 8.92 -9.25 -5.47
C LEU A 167 8.44 -9.11 -4.03
N ALA A 168 7.29 -9.69 -3.69
CA ALA A 168 6.75 -9.72 -2.33
C ALA A 168 7.67 -10.51 -1.38
N GLN A 169 8.19 -11.66 -1.81
CA GLN A 169 9.14 -12.43 -1.00
C GLN A 169 10.45 -11.65 -0.78
N ALA A 170 10.95 -10.96 -1.80
CA ALA A 170 12.11 -10.08 -1.68
C ALA A 170 11.83 -8.89 -0.73
N TYR A 171 10.64 -8.28 -0.83
CA TYR A 171 10.22 -7.20 0.05
C TYR A 171 10.18 -7.64 1.51
N LEU A 172 9.48 -8.74 1.81
CA LEU A 172 9.33 -9.27 3.16
C LEU A 172 10.68 -9.66 3.78
N SER A 173 11.56 -10.30 2.99
CA SER A 173 12.91 -10.65 3.46
C SER A 173 13.79 -9.42 3.71
N ALA A 174 13.65 -8.36 2.90
CA ALA A 174 14.33 -7.09 3.13
C ALA A 174 13.81 -6.36 4.37
N MET A 175 12.50 -6.42 4.65
CA MET A 175 11.89 -5.86 5.85
C MET A 175 12.28 -6.62 7.12
N GLN A 176 12.47 -7.94 7.04
CA GLN A 176 12.90 -8.76 8.19
C GLN A 176 14.38 -8.56 8.54
N LYS A 177 15.25 -8.33 7.55
CA LYS A 177 16.68 -8.05 7.77
C LYS A 177 16.91 -6.63 8.33
N ASN A 178 16.00 -5.71 8.06
CA ASN A 178 16.09 -4.33 8.51
C ASN A 178 15.19 -4.10 9.72
N LYS A 179 15.76 -4.17 10.94
CA LYS A 179 15.10 -3.60 12.13
C LYS A 179 14.90 -2.07 12.04
N SER A 180 15.42 -1.43 11.00
CA SER A 180 15.16 -0.04 10.59
C SER A 180 15.27 0.09 9.07
N PHE A 181 14.17 -0.04 8.31
CA PHE A 181 14.13 0.47 6.93
C PHE A 181 13.52 1.87 6.93
N SER A 182 14.29 2.80 7.48
CA SER A 182 14.17 4.23 7.25
C SER A 182 14.94 4.54 5.97
N TYR A 183 14.30 5.13 4.97
CA TYR A 183 15.05 5.71 3.85
C TYR A 183 15.62 7.06 4.30
N TYR A 184 16.63 7.00 5.18
CA TYR A 184 17.73 7.91 5.48
C TYR A 184 18.58 7.16 6.53
N GLU A 185 19.72 6.57 6.14
CA GLU A 185 20.54 5.76 7.06
C GLU A 185 21.50 6.61 7.91
N GLU A 186 21.51 6.26 9.20
CA GLU A 186 22.37 6.54 10.35
C GLU A 186 23.53 7.54 10.23
N GLN A 187 23.42 8.64 11.00
CA GLN A 187 24.43 9.01 12.01
C GLN A 187 23.73 9.59 13.26
N LYS A 188 24.30 9.31 14.43
CA LYS A 188 23.88 9.77 15.76
C LYS A 188 23.40 11.24 15.79
N LEU A 189 22.29 11.43 16.51
CA LEU A 189 21.85 12.65 17.22
C LEU A 189 21.05 13.73 16.45
N LEU A 190 20.06 14.22 17.21
CA LEU A 190 19.09 15.31 16.99
C LEU A 190 18.00 15.12 15.93
N GLN A 191 16.78 15.10 16.46
CA GLN A 191 15.52 15.14 15.73
C GLN A 191 15.41 16.51 15.04
N CYS A 192 15.82 16.58 13.78
CA CYS A 192 15.76 17.81 12.98
C CYS A 192 14.44 17.88 12.19
N THR A 193 13.93 19.10 12.03
CA THR A 193 12.68 19.42 11.35
C THR A 193 12.83 19.35 9.83
N TYR A 194 11.70 19.36 9.09
CA TYR A 194 11.71 19.25 7.63
C TYR A 194 12.54 20.36 6.94
N ASP A 195 12.44 21.58 7.46
CA ASP A 195 13.15 22.74 6.94
C ASP A 195 14.66 22.61 7.16
N GLU A 196 15.07 22.06 8.32
CA GLU A 196 16.47 21.75 8.63
C GLU A 196 17.03 20.67 7.68
N MET A 197 16.23 19.66 7.31
CA MET A 197 16.63 18.65 6.33
C MET A 197 16.80 19.21 4.91
N GLU A 198 15.92 20.12 4.49
CA GLU A 198 15.97 20.74 3.17
C GLU A 198 17.19 21.68 3.05
N LEU A 199 17.48 22.44 4.11
CA LEU A 199 18.68 23.27 4.21
C LEU A 199 19.97 22.43 4.16
N LEU A 200 20.01 21.28 4.84
CA LEU A 200 21.16 20.37 4.78
C LEU A 200 21.37 19.77 3.38
N LEU A 201 20.28 19.45 2.68
CA LEU A 201 20.35 18.91 1.32
C LEU A 201 20.80 19.98 0.31
N PHE A 202 20.29 21.21 0.46
CA PHE A 202 20.74 22.36 -0.29
C PHE A 202 22.23 22.60 -0.07
N PHE A 203 22.67 22.62 1.19
CA PHE A 203 24.06 22.84 1.56
C PHE A 203 25.00 21.77 0.98
N LYS A 204 24.61 20.48 1.01
CA LYS A 204 25.40 19.39 0.43
C LYS A 204 25.67 19.57 -1.07
N ASN A 205 24.74 20.18 -1.81
CA ASN A 205 24.83 20.37 -3.26
C ASN A 205 25.56 21.65 -3.70
N LEU A 206 26.01 22.49 -2.75
CA LEU A 206 26.78 23.68 -3.08
C LEU A 206 28.24 23.37 -3.43
N ASN A 207 28.85 24.25 -4.24
CA ASN A 207 30.29 24.21 -4.51
C ASN A 207 31.10 24.63 -3.25
N SER A 208 32.39 24.32 -3.23
CA SER A 208 33.26 24.55 -2.07
C SER A 208 33.33 26.02 -1.64
N LYS A 209 33.29 26.96 -2.59
CA LYS A 209 33.29 28.40 -2.34
C LYS A 209 32.03 28.85 -1.59
N ASN A 210 30.86 28.41 -2.05
CA ASN A 210 29.58 28.78 -1.46
C ASN A 210 29.36 28.08 -0.12
N LYS A 211 29.83 26.84 0.04
CA LYS A 211 29.84 26.15 1.35
C LYS A 211 30.65 26.93 2.37
N LYS A 212 31.86 27.38 1.98
CA LYS A 212 32.72 28.19 2.85
C LYS A 212 32.05 29.50 3.25
N LEU A 213 31.47 30.22 2.30
CA LEU A 213 30.75 31.48 2.56
C LEU A 213 29.61 31.30 3.57
N ILE A 214 28.80 30.24 3.42
CA ILE A 214 27.69 29.97 4.34
C ILE A 214 28.20 29.57 5.72
N MET A 215 29.26 28.78 5.82
CA MET A 215 29.87 28.45 7.12
C MET A 215 30.42 29.70 7.81
N ASP A 216 31.07 30.60 7.05
CA ASP A 216 31.58 31.87 7.56
C ASP A 216 30.43 32.78 8.06
N MET A 217 29.28 32.80 7.38
CA MET A 217 28.06 33.51 7.81
C MET A 217 27.41 32.88 9.05
N LEU A 218 27.34 31.55 9.14
CA LEU A 218 26.77 30.87 10.30
C LEU A 218 27.62 31.10 11.56
N ASN A 219 28.94 31.09 11.40
CA ASN A 219 29.88 31.35 12.49
C ASN A 219 29.79 32.82 12.95
N SER A 220 29.57 33.78 12.06
CA SER A 220 29.39 35.19 12.45
C SER A 220 28.07 35.45 13.19
N VAL A 221 27.01 34.67 12.90
CA VAL A 221 25.73 34.76 13.63
C VAL A 221 25.85 34.18 15.04
N SER A 222 26.56 33.05 15.21
CA SER A 222 26.77 32.46 16.55
C SER A 222 27.59 33.35 17.49
N ASP A 223 28.51 34.16 16.96
CA ASP A 223 29.30 35.10 17.76
C ASP A 223 28.47 36.34 18.18
N GLN A 224 27.49 36.72 17.36
CA GLN A 224 26.57 37.83 17.65
C GLN A 224 25.56 37.46 18.76
N GLU A 225 24.99 36.27 18.73
CA GLU A 225 24.02 35.82 19.75
C GLU A 225 24.68 35.57 21.12
N VAL A 226 25.95 35.14 21.16
CA VAL A 226 26.72 34.97 22.39
C VAL A 226 27.11 36.31 23.04
N THR A 227 27.18 37.40 22.27
CA THR A 227 27.50 38.73 22.81
C THR A 227 26.26 39.46 23.36
N ASP A 228 25.06 39.17 22.86
CA ASP A 228 23.82 39.76 23.37
C ASP A 228 23.28 39.05 24.62
N ILE A 229 23.52 37.73 24.77
CA ILE A 229 23.15 36.97 25.99
C ILE A 229 24.05 37.33 27.18
N LYS A 230 25.27 37.81 26.94
CA LYS A 230 26.21 38.24 28.02
C LYS A 230 25.98 39.67 28.50
N LYS A 231 25.03 40.40 27.91
CA LYS A 231 24.70 41.80 28.26
C LYS A 231 23.34 41.96 28.98
N LEU A 232 22.62 40.85 29.20
CA LEU A 232 21.43 40.77 30.06
C LEU A 232 21.82 40.17 31.42
#